data_AF-A0A972GXD9-F1
#
_entry.id   AF-A0A972GXD9-F1
#
_cell.length_a   1.000
_cell.length_b   1.000
_cell.length_c   1.000
_cell.angle_alpha   90.00
_cell.angle_beta   90.00
_cell.angle_gamma   90.00
#
_symmetry.space_group_name_H-M   'P 1'
#
loop_
_entity.id
_entity.type
_entity.pdbx_description
1 polymer ?
#
loop_
_entity_poly.entity_id
_entity_poly.type
_entity_poly.pdbx_seq_one_letter_code
_entity_poly.pdbx_strand_id
1 'polypeptide(L)'
;MKVSVYDELCGDAEFTVDELKALAPLHLSLKDRVQGVEGKAFDLLTWYGAWRQRQLANTDRTPVYMEVEAVDEFQAKIPWEQLGQAAFLYEQTGEPLKKGFPIRLYVPDGSSECLNVKSVVKIKFSYHGSSAEASYGFKNQVSIEDLKLKK
;
A
#
# COMPACT_ATOMS: atom_id res chain seq x y z
N MET A 1 10.95 5.72 11.31
CA MET A 1 10.91 5.37 9.86
C MET A 1 9.75 6.12 9.25
N LYS A 2 9.93 6.67 8.05
CA LYS A 2 8.88 7.38 7.31
C LYS A 2 8.35 6.50 6.18
N VAL A 3 7.11 6.74 5.79
CA VAL A 3 6.45 6.19 4.61
C VAL A 3 6.21 7.34 3.64
N SER A 4 6.77 7.24 2.44
CA SER A 4 6.56 8.22 1.38
C SER A 4 5.28 7.89 0.62
N VAL A 5 4.47 8.90 0.35
CA VAL A 5 3.23 8.77 -0.41
C VAL A 5 3.34 9.71 -1.60
N TYR A 6 3.08 9.20 -2.79
CA TYR A 6 3.09 9.96 -4.03
C TYR A 6 1.77 9.76 -4.77
N ASP A 7 1.19 10.83 -5.25
CA ASP A 7 0.03 10.83 -6.11
C ASP A 7 0.26 11.82 -7.26
N GLU A 8 0.02 11.38 -8.48
CA GLU A 8 0.26 12.18 -9.68
C GLU A 8 -0.55 13.48 -9.73
N LEU A 9 -1.71 13.53 -9.03
CA LEU A 9 -2.61 14.68 -9.02
C LEU A 9 -2.65 15.41 -7.67
N CYS A 10 -2.33 14.72 -6.57
CA CYS A 10 -2.40 15.26 -5.21
C CYS A 10 -1.03 15.62 -4.61
N GLY A 11 0.06 15.29 -5.31
CA GLY A 11 1.44 15.57 -4.90
C GLY A 11 2.04 14.49 -4.02
N ASP A 12 3.16 14.82 -3.39
CA ASP A 12 3.89 13.95 -2.48
C ASP A 12 3.83 14.38 -1.02
N ALA A 13 4.01 13.41 -0.13
CA ALA A 13 4.12 13.63 1.30
C ALA A 13 4.95 12.52 1.95
N GLU A 14 5.52 12.80 3.11
CA GLU A 14 6.10 11.77 3.96
C GLU A 14 5.38 11.75 5.30
N PHE A 15 5.09 10.56 5.80
CA PHE A 15 4.42 10.38 7.08
C PHE A 15 5.20 9.43 7.99
N THR A 16 5.22 9.73 9.27
CA THR A 16 5.42 8.74 10.32
C THR A 16 4.18 7.85 10.44
N VAL A 17 4.32 6.68 11.10
CA VAL A 17 3.17 5.79 11.35
C VAL A 17 2.09 6.48 12.18
N ASP A 18 2.48 7.31 13.17
CA ASP A 18 1.52 8.04 13.98
C ASP A 18 0.77 9.12 13.19
N GLU A 19 1.41 9.76 12.22
CA GLU A 19 0.71 10.70 11.32
C GLU A 19 -0.24 9.99 10.36
N LEU A 20 0.14 8.82 9.83
CA LEU A 20 -0.76 7.98 9.03
C LEU A 20 -2.01 7.60 9.83
N LYS A 21 -1.81 7.13 11.08
CA LYS A 21 -2.89 6.78 12.00
C LYS A 21 -3.79 7.99 12.29
N ALA A 22 -3.21 9.12 12.65
CA ALA A 22 -3.96 10.32 13.00
C ALA A 22 -4.79 10.88 11.82
N LEU A 23 -4.32 10.66 10.58
CA LEU A 23 -5.04 11.07 9.36
C LEU A 23 -6.18 10.11 9.00
N ALA A 24 -6.14 8.86 9.46
CA ALA A 24 -7.10 7.84 9.08
C ALA A 24 -8.45 8.04 9.79
N PRO A 25 -9.56 8.24 9.06
CA PRO A 25 -10.88 8.39 9.68
C PRO A 25 -11.42 7.07 10.25
N LEU A 26 -11.03 5.94 9.64
CA LEU A 26 -11.56 4.62 9.97
C LEU A 26 -10.44 3.70 10.44
N HIS A 27 -10.46 3.42 11.75
CA HIS A 27 -9.67 2.37 12.37
C HIS A 27 -10.51 1.12 12.58
N LEU A 28 -9.89 -0.04 12.41
CA LEU A 28 -10.56 -1.34 12.51
C LEU A 28 -9.62 -2.42 13.06
N SER A 29 -10.21 -3.51 13.53
CA SER A 29 -9.44 -4.72 13.84
C SER A 29 -9.26 -5.51 12.55
N LEU A 30 -8.02 -5.88 12.22
CA LEU A 30 -7.77 -6.54 10.92
C LEU A 30 -8.49 -7.89 10.79
N LYS A 31 -8.80 -8.54 11.92
CA LYS A 31 -9.60 -9.77 11.98
C LYS A 31 -10.98 -9.63 11.33
N ASP A 32 -11.50 -8.41 11.25
CA ASP A 32 -12.81 -8.10 10.66
C ASP A 32 -12.76 -8.18 9.12
N ARG A 33 -11.56 -8.20 8.53
CA ARG A 33 -11.32 -8.28 7.08
C ARG A 33 -10.55 -9.52 6.65
N VAL A 34 -9.60 -9.97 7.48
CA VAL A 34 -8.72 -11.10 7.17
C VAL A 34 -8.78 -12.11 8.31
N GLN A 35 -9.35 -13.28 8.03
CA GLN A 35 -9.46 -14.35 9.02
C GLN A 35 -8.08 -14.78 9.54
N GLY A 36 -7.95 -14.90 10.87
CA GLY A 36 -6.71 -15.36 11.50
C GLY A 36 -5.61 -14.30 11.63
N VAL A 37 -5.86 -13.04 11.23
CA VAL A 37 -4.91 -11.94 11.44
C VAL A 37 -5.46 -10.96 12.46
N GLU A 38 -4.76 -10.83 13.59
CA GLU A 38 -5.10 -9.86 14.63
C GLU A 38 -4.25 -8.59 14.54
N GLY A 39 -4.78 -7.50 15.09
CA GLY A 39 -4.09 -6.22 15.24
C GLY A 39 -4.91 -5.03 14.78
N LYS A 40 -4.41 -3.83 15.07
CA LYS A 40 -5.08 -2.58 14.66
C LYS A 40 -4.61 -2.16 13.29
N ALA A 41 -5.58 -1.83 12.46
CA ALA A 41 -5.39 -1.34 11.12
C ALA A 41 -6.18 -0.05 10.89
N PHE A 42 -5.89 0.61 9.78
CA PHE A 42 -6.76 1.61 9.21
C PHE A 42 -7.13 1.24 7.78
N ASP A 43 -8.33 1.66 7.37
CA ASP A 43 -8.84 1.43 6.03
C ASP A 43 -8.11 2.32 4.99
N LEU A 44 -7.70 1.72 3.87
CA LEU A 44 -6.92 2.41 2.84
C LEU A 44 -7.73 3.49 2.13
N LEU A 45 -8.96 3.18 1.70
CA LEU A 45 -9.72 4.07 0.82
C LEU A 45 -10.20 5.33 1.54
N THR A 46 -10.65 5.18 2.79
CA THR A 46 -11.03 6.31 3.66
C THR A 46 -9.82 7.13 4.07
N TRP A 47 -8.68 6.51 4.36
CA TRP A 47 -7.42 7.23 4.62
C TRP A 47 -6.98 8.03 3.37
N TYR A 48 -7.02 7.42 2.20
CA TYR A 48 -6.68 8.08 0.94
C TYR A 48 -7.61 9.27 0.67
N GLY A 49 -8.92 9.10 0.88
CA GLY A 49 -9.89 10.20 0.79
C GLY A 49 -9.56 11.37 1.73
N ALA A 50 -9.22 11.09 2.99
CA ALA A 50 -8.83 12.12 3.96
C ALA A 50 -7.52 12.83 3.58
N TRP A 51 -6.54 12.06 3.09
CA TRP A 51 -5.28 12.63 2.61
C TRP A 51 -5.49 13.57 1.41
N ARG A 52 -6.29 13.15 0.43
CA ARG A 52 -6.63 13.98 -0.73
C ARG A 52 -7.34 15.27 -0.36
N GLN A 53 -8.29 15.21 0.57
CA GLN A 53 -8.98 16.39 1.07
C GLN A 53 -7.99 17.37 1.73
N ARG A 54 -7.03 16.84 2.50
CA ARG A 54 -5.98 17.65 3.13
C ARG A 54 -5.05 18.31 2.11
N GLN A 55 -4.77 17.66 0.99
CA GLN A 55 -3.98 18.24 -0.12
C GLN A 55 -4.75 19.26 -0.96
N LEU A 56 -6.04 19.51 -0.65
CA LEU A 56 -6.92 20.37 -1.46
C LEU A 56 -6.97 19.96 -2.94
N ALA A 57 -6.80 18.65 -3.21
CA ALA A 57 -6.81 18.11 -4.55
C ALA A 57 -8.22 18.21 -5.15
N ASN A 58 -8.42 19.16 -6.06
CA ASN A 58 -9.71 19.42 -6.69
C ASN A 58 -9.89 18.57 -7.95
N THR A 59 -10.04 17.25 -7.77
CA THR A 59 -10.27 16.31 -8.87
C THR A 59 -11.22 15.20 -8.43
N ASP A 60 -12.18 14.83 -9.28
CA ASP A 60 -13.07 13.69 -9.00
C ASP A 60 -12.48 12.37 -9.50
N ARG A 61 -11.28 12.40 -10.08
CA ARG A 61 -10.63 11.20 -10.59
C ARG A 61 -10.21 10.28 -9.44
N THR A 62 -10.43 8.98 -9.62
CA THR A 62 -9.84 7.92 -8.79
C THR A 62 -8.61 7.35 -9.49
N PRO A 63 -7.61 6.86 -8.74
CA PRO A 63 -6.49 6.13 -9.33
C PRO A 63 -6.97 4.89 -10.10
N VAL A 64 -6.16 4.44 -11.05
CA VAL A 64 -6.34 3.17 -11.76
C VAL A 64 -5.64 2.04 -11.01
N TYR A 65 -4.52 2.32 -10.35
CA TYR A 65 -3.81 1.36 -9.50
C TYR A 65 -3.04 2.05 -8.38
N MET A 66 -2.74 1.28 -7.35
CA MET A 66 -1.79 1.63 -6.29
C MET A 66 -0.55 0.73 -6.40
N GLU A 67 0.63 1.33 -6.29
CA GLU A 67 1.90 0.63 -6.15
C GLU A 67 2.40 0.81 -4.71
N VAL A 68 2.93 -0.27 -4.12
CA VAL A 68 3.62 -0.22 -2.83
C VAL A 68 5.02 -0.79 -2.95
N GLU A 69 5.97 -0.20 -2.24
CA GLU A 69 7.34 -0.67 -2.13
C GLU A 69 7.67 -0.94 -0.66
N ALA A 70 8.27 -2.10 -0.40
CA ALA A 70 8.74 -2.54 0.89
C ALA A 70 10.23 -2.21 1.10
N VAL A 71 10.68 -2.28 2.36
CA VAL A 71 12.09 -2.08 2.73
C VAL A 71 13.05 -3.03 1.99
N ASP A 72 12.60 -4.24 1.67
CA ASP A 72 13.38 -5.27 0.97
C ASP A 72 13.28 -5.18 -0.57
N GLU A 73 12.83 -4.03 -1.09
CA GLU A 73 12.65 -3.77 -2.52
C GLU A 73 11.57 -4.63 -3.20
N PHE A 74 10.77 -5.37 -2.41
CA PHE A 74 9.56 -5.99 -2.91
C PHE A 74 8.54 -4.91 -3.29
N GLN A 75 7.93 -5.08 -4.45
CA GLN A 75 6.91 -4.18 -4.97
C GLN A 75 5.66 -4.96 -5.38
N ALA A 76 4.50 -4.34 -5.17
CA ALA A 76 3.23 -4.82 -5.69
C ALA A 76 2.47 -3.67 -6.35
N LYS A 77 1.90 -3.94 -7.53
CA LYS A 77 1.01 -3.08 -8.28
C LYS A 77 -0.39 -3.69 -8.25
N ILE A 78 -1.34 -2.98 -7.67
CA ILE A 78 -2.67 -3.47 -7.36
C ILE A 78 -3.70 -2.60 -8.08
N PRO A 79 -4.58 -3.18 -8.93
CA PRO A 79 -5.68 -2.45 -9.53
C PRO A 79 -6.58 -1.83 -8.47
N TRP A 80 -7.04 -0.60 -8.70
CA TRP A 80 -7.83 0.15 -7.74
C TRP A 80 -9.09 -0.61 -7.29
N GLU A 81 -9.69 -1.36 -8.21
CA GLU A 81 -10.89 -2.17 -7.98
C GLU A 81 -10.68 -3.31 -6.96
N GLN A 82 -9.44 -3.75 -6.75
CA GLN A 82 -9.10 -4.79 -5.76
C GLN A 82 -8.82 -4.22 -4.36
N LEU A 83 -8.83 -2.89 -4.20
CA LEU A 83 -8.50 -2.22 -2.94
C LEU A 83 -9.72 -1.96 -2.05
N GLY A 84 -10.90 -2.49 -2.42
CA GLY A 84 -12.18 -2.27 -1.73
C GLY A 84 -12.12 -2.46 -0.22
N GLN A 85 -11.48 -3.54 0.23
CA GLN A 85 -11.24 -3.83 1.64
C GLN A 85 -9.77 -3.72 2.06
N ALA A 86 -8.92 -3.08 1.27
CA ALA A 86 -7.51 -2.95 1.62
C ALA A 86 -7.31 -2.16 2.92
N ALA A 87 -6.37 -2.61 3.74
CA ALA A 87 -6.09 -2.01 5.05
C ALA A 87 -4.59 -2.05 5.36
N PHE A 88 -4.12 -1.03 6.07
CA PHE A 88 -2.76 -1.01 6.61
C PHE A 88 -2.77 -1.38 8.09
N LEU A 89 -2.14 -2.50 8.39
CA LEU A 89 -1.85 -2.93 9.75
C LEU A 89 -0.66 -2.16 10.30
N TYR A 90 -0.77 -1.64 11.52
CA TYR A 90 0.30 -0.87 12.17
C TYR A 90 0.63 -1.32 13.60
N GLU A 91 -0.24 -2.11 14.24
CA GLU A 91 -0.07 -2.55 15.62
C GLU A 91 -0.55 -4.00 15.78
N GLN A 92 0.20 -4.81 16.52
CA GLN A 92 -0.19 -6.16 16.94
C GLN A 92 0.12 -6.33 18.42
N THR A 93 -0.75 -7.06 19.14
CA THR A 93 -0.58 -7.32 20.58
C THR A 93 -0.35 -6.05 21.42
N GLY A 94 -0.90 -4.91 21.02
CA GLY A 94 -0.73 -3.63 21.71
C GLY A 94 0.59 -2.90 21.43
N GLU A 95 1.46 -3.45 20.59
CA GLU A 95 2.77 -2.90 20.24
C GLU A 95 2.88 -2.61 18.73
N PRO A 96 3.74 -1.67 18.31
CA PRO A 96 4.11 -1.53 16.91
C PRO A 96 4.59 -2.86 16.32
N LEU A 97 4.43 -3.02 15.00
CA LEU A 97 4.82 -4.25 14.32
C LEU A 97 6.28 -4.60 14.57
N LYS A 98 6.56 -5.82 15.04
CA LYS A 98 7.93 -6.38 15.06
C LYS A 98 8.30 -6.99 13.71
N LYS A 99 7.33 -7.64 13.04
CA LYS A 99 7.46 -8.20 11.69
C LYS A 99 6.61 -7.39 10.73
N GLY A 100 7.20 -6.91 9.64
CA GLY A 100 6.50 -6.06 8.68
C GLY A 100 6.44 -4.58 9.08
N PHE A 101 7.31 -4.14 9.99
CA PHE A 101 7.48 -2.72 10.34
C PHE A 101 7.92 -1.91 9.11
N PRO A 102 7.37 -0.69 8.86
CA PRO A 102 6.57 0.12 9.78
C PRO A 102 5.06 -0.17 9.72
N ILE A 103 4.56 -0.55 8.55
CA ILE A 103 3.16 -0.94 8.32
C ILE A 103 3.13 -2.11 7.32
N ARG A 104 2.06 -2.89 7.37
CA ARG A 104 1.81 -4.00 6.43
C ARG A 104 0.51 -3.78 5.69
N LEU A 105 0.55 -3.87 4.36
CA LEU A 105 -0.64 -3.87 3.52
C LEU A 105 -1.31 -5.24 3.56
N TYR A 106 -2.63 -5.24 3.65
CA TYR A 106 -3.48 -6.39 3.36
C TYR A 106 -4.49 -6.01 2.29
N VAL A 107 -4.70 -6.91 1.32
CA VAL A 107 -5.64 -6.74 0.21
C VAL A 107 -6.58 -7.96 0.17
N PRO A 108 -7.67 -7.96 0.97
CA PRO A 108 -8.56 -9.12 1.08
C PRO A 108 -9.24 -9.50 -0.24
N ASP A 109 -9.63 -8.50 -1.04
CA ASP A 109 -10.23 -8.69 -2.37
C ASP A 109 -9.17 -8.87 -3.48
N GLY A 110 -7.91 -9.03 -3.08
CA GLY A 110 -6.77 -9.15 -3.98
C GLY A 110 -6.73 -10.51 -4.66
N SER A 111 -6.21 -10.55 -5.89
CA SER A 111 -6.06 -11.81 -6.63
C SER A 111 -4.98 -12.75 -6.08
N SER A 112 -4.13 -12.30 -5.15
CA SER A 112 -3.03 -13.09 -4.60
C SER A 112 -2.61 -12.62 -3.19
N GLU A 113 -2.17 -13.57 -2.36
CA GLU A 113 -1.55 -13.26 -1.06
C GLU A 113 -0.25 -12.46 -1.19
N CYS A 114 0.42 -12.50 -2.35
CA CYS A 114 1.62 -11.70 -2.62
C CYS A 114 1.34 -10.19 -2.62
N LEU A 115 0.08 -9.78 -2.69
CA LEU A 115 -0.34 -8.38 -2.55
C LEU A 115 -0.36 -7.92 -1.07
N ASN A 116 -0.22 -8.85 -0.10
CA ASN A 116 -0.12 -8.54 1.33
C ASN A 116 1.31 -8.11 1.72
N VAL A 117 1.72 -6.94 1.24
CA VAL A 117 3.09 -6.44 1.32
C VAL A 117 3.49 -6.04 2.74
N LYS A 118 4.60 -6.60 3.22
CA LYS A 118 5.19 -6.30 4.53
C LYS A 118 6.12 -5.09 4.44
N SER A 119 6.27 -4.36 5.55
CA SER A 119 7.29 -3.31 5.67
C SER A 119 7.18 -2.23 4.61
N VAL A 120 5.96 -1.76 4.32
CA VAL A 120 5.71 -0.76 3.27
C VAL A 120 6.34 0.58 3.67
N VAL A 121 7.13 1.14 2.76
CA VAL A 121 7.82 2.43 2.91
C VAL A 121 7.53 3.41 1.79
N LYS A 122 6.98 2.96 0.65
CA LYS A 122 6.45 3.86 -0.38
C LYS A 122 5.09 3.40 -0.84
N ILE A 123 4.22 4.38 -1.08
CA ILE A 123 2.87 4.20 -1.64
C ILE A 123 2.75 5.16 -2.81
N LYS A 124 2.35 4.66 -3.98
CA LYS A 124 2.18 5.47 -5.19
C LYS A 124 0.81 5.23 -5.79
N PHE A 125 0.10 6.31 -6.09
CA PHE A 125 -1.18 6.30 -6.79
C PHE A 125 -0.99 6.82 -8.21
N SER A 126 -1.54 6.09 -9.19
CA SER A 126 -1.40 6.43 -10.61
C SER A 126 -2.74 6.43 -11.31
N TYR A 127 -2.85 7.32 -12.29
CA TYR A 127 -4.06 7.55 -13.07
C TYR A 127 -3.90 7.13 -14.54
N HIS A 128 -2.72 6.61 -14.90
CA HIS A 128 -2.35 6.28 -16.27
C HIS A 128 -1.97 4.80 -16.40
N GLY A 129 -2.53 4.11 -17.39
CA GLY A 129 -2.29 2.69 -17.67
C GLY A 129 -3.59 1.91 -17.75
N SER A 130 -3.52 0.63 -18.10
CA SER A 130 -4.68 -0.26 -18.01
C SER A 130 -4.84 -0.77 -16.58
N SER A 131 -6.09 -0.99 -16.15
CA SER A 131 -6.46 -1.71 -14.92
C SER A 131 -6.10 -3.22 -15.00
N ALA A 132 -5.19 -3.60 -15.91
CA ALA A 132 -4.83 -5.00 -16.12
C ALA A 132 -4.13 -5.56 -14.87
N GLU A 133 -4.19 -6.89 -14.78
CA GLU A 133 -3.92 -7.75 -13.63
C GLU A 133 -2.87 -7.25 -12.62
N ALA A 134 -3.15 -7.51 -11.34
CA ALA A 134 -2.21 -7.23 -10.27
C ALA A 134 -0.87 -7.94 -10.52
N SER A 135 0.23 -7.25 -10.24
CA SER A 135 1.58 -7.77 -10.42
C SER A 135 2.45 -7.51 -9.19
N TYR A 136 3.46 -8.34 -8.98
CA TYR A 136 4.36 -8.24 -7.84
C TYR A 136 5.72 -8.85 -8.17
N GLY A 137 6.76 -8.41 -7.47
CA GLY A 137 8.13 -8.87 -7.67
C GLY A 137 9.14 -8.02 -6.93
N PHE A 138 10.43 -8.30 -7.13
CA PHE A 138 11.52 -7.48 -6.58
C PHE A 138 12.08 -6.56 -7.67
N LYS A 139 12.41 -5.31 -7.31
CA LYS A 139 12.97 -4.32 -8.25
C LYS A 139 14.20 -4.81 -9.02
N ASN A 140 15.03 -5.64 -8.38
CA ASN A 140 16.31 -6.11 -8.92
C ASN A 140 16.22 -7.54 -9.48
N GLN A 141 15.09 -7.94 -10.07
CA GLN A 141 15.06 -9.17 -10.87
C GLN A 141 15.82 -8.94 -12.17
N VAL A 142 17.06 -9.46 -12.22
CA VAL A 142 17.77 -9.67 -13.49
C VAL A 142 16.95 -10.66 -14.31
N SER A 143 16.46 -10.23 -15.45
CA SER A 143 15.72 -11.11 -16.36
C SER A 143 16.66 -12.21 -16.86
N ILE A 144 16.15 -13.41 -17.16
CA ILE A 144 16.97 -14.46 -17.82
C ILE A 144 17.56 -13.93 -19.14
N GLU A 145 16.88 -12.97 -19.77
CA GLU A 145 17.32 -12.25 -20.97
C GLU A 145 18.55 -11.34 -20.69
N ASP A 146 18.62 -10.69 -19.54
CA ASP A 146 19.78 -9.88 -19.11
C ASP A 146 21.02 -10.75 -18.83
N LEU A 147 20.81 -12.02 -18.45
CA LEU A 147 21.89 -13.00 -18.25
C LEU A 147 22.45 -13.56 -19.58
N LYS A 148 21.72 -13.46 -20.69
CA LYS A 148 22.15 -13.98 -22.00
C LYS A 148 23.11 -13.06 -22.76
N LEU A 149 23.28 -11.80 -22.32
CA LEU A 149 24.12 -10.79 -22.99
C LEU A 149 25.60 -10.78 -22.57
N LYS A 150 26.08 -11.81 -21.86
CA LYS A 150 27.51 -12.00 -21.57
C LYS A 150 28.03 -13.31 -22.16
N LYS A 151 28.21 -13.34 -23.48
CA LYS A 151 29.21 -14.19 -24.15
C LYS A 151 29.80 -13.45 -25.34
#